data_AF-A0AAE2V9E0-F1
#
_entry.id   AF-A0AAE2V9E0-F1
#
_cell.length_a   1.000
_cell.length_b   1.000
_cell.length_c   1.000
_cell.angle_alpha   90.00
_cell.angle_beta   90.00
_cell.angle_gamma   90.00
#
_symmetry.space_group_name_H-M   'P 1'
#
loop_
_entity.id
_entity.type
_entity.pdbx_description
1 polymer ?
#
loop_
_entity_poly.entity_id
_entity_poly.type
_entity_poly.pdbx_seq_one_letter_code
_entity_poly.pdbx_strand_id
1 'polypeptide(L)'
;MKKALLGSLVGVLVVGGGVAATVFMTQDNGGKTQSKAHESSVTKPLQDGKVQKSSRYSVPEKDLKNSNYVSSGAASKVGEYTINQQGNKAELAEQSKVTGQLDNGQVSYKIDSVRKMANSPATDEAIQMAQMAFNTRNITGNYTTLIVRYTVTNNAAATIITDGVNSAEFSDGSVVSVQGGGLDNDHTLVSGVEPGQTKETFVALLVPQSLAVSVKNVALQFAPTYQDGQQLTGSSESLDVKF
;
A
#
# COMPACT_ATOMS: atom_id res chain seq x y z
N MET A 1 25.81 -30.94 -18.28
CA MET A 1 26.55 -29.81 -17.66
C MET A 1 25.57 -29.05 -16.78
N LYS A 2 25.88 -28.93 -15.48
CA LYS A 2 25.10 -28.15 -14.51
C LYS A 2 25.36 -26.65 -14.74
N LYS A 3 24.31 -25.84 -14.83
CA LYS A 3 24.34 -24.42 -14.42
C LYS A 3 23.04 -24.12 -13.67
N ALA A 4 23.16 -23.97 -12.37
CA ALA A 4 22.20 -23.28 -11.52
C ALA A 4 22.63 -21.81 -11.42
N LEU A 5 21.66 -20.90 -11.31
CA LEU A 5 21.72 -19.62 -10.59
C LEU A 5 20.32 -18.98 -10.76
N LEU A 6 19.43 -19.12 -9.76
CA LEU A 6 19.22 -18.17 -8.66
C LEU A 6 18.62 -16.85 -9.15
N GLY A 7 17.29 -16.81 -9.26
CA GLY A 7 16.51 -15.57 -9.29
C GLY A 7 15.76 -15.47 -7.97
N SER A 8 16.32 -14.69 -7.04
CA SER A 8 15.82 -14.45 -5.69
C SER A 8 14.41 -13.85 -5.72
N LEU A 9 13.42 -14.54 -5.16
CA LEU A 9 12.10 -14.00 -4.91
C LEU A 9 12.16 -13.23 -3.59
N VAL A 10 12.24 -11.89 -3.66
CA VAL A 10 12.12 -11.01 -2.48
C VAL A 10 10.93 -10.08 -2.71
N GLY A 11 9.74 -10.55 -2.32
CA GLY A 11 8.59 -9.68 -2.15
C GLY A 11 8.68 -8.98 -0.80
N VAL A 12 9.17 -7.74 -0.77
CA VAL A 12 9.11 -6.90 0.43
C VAL A 12 7.76 -6.20 0.46
N LEU A 13 6.84 -6.73 1.26
CA LEU A 13 5.58 -6.09 1.59
C LEU A 13 5.83 -5.12 2.75
N VAL A 14 5.71 -3.81 2.53
CA VAL A 14 5.66 -2.82 3.63
C VAL A 14 4.32 -2.11 3.59
N VAL A 15 3.33 -2.69 4.25
CA VAL A 15 2.21 -1.92 4.79
C VAL A 15 2.11 -2.30 6.26
N GLY A 16 2.52 -1.37 7.11
CA GLY A 16 2.91 -1.63 8.49
C GLY A 16 4.39 -1.31 8.64
N GLY A 17 4.69 -0.01 8.69
CA GLY A 17 6.04 0.55 8.54
C GLY A 17 7.12 -0.28 9.22
N GLY A 18 8.01 -0.89 8.45
CA GLY A 18 9.08 -1.73 8.94
C GLY A 18 10.19 -1.72 7.91
N VAL A 19 11.08 -0.73 8.02
CA VAL A 19 12.29 -0.68 7.19
C VAL A 19 13.27 -1.75 7.66
N ALA A 20 13.45 -2.79 6.85
CA ALA A 20 14.74 -3.44 6.68
C ALA A 20 15.38 -2.84 5.43
N ALA A 21 16.20 -1.81 5.63
CA ALA A 21 17.02 -1.26 4.57
C ALA A 21 18.16 -2.23 4.24
N THR A 22 18.11 -2.88 3.09
CA THR A 22 19.32 -3.32 2.37
C THR A 22 19.53 -2.34 1.21
N VAL A 23 20.42 -1.37 1.44
CA VAL A 23 20.93 -0.47 0.41
C VAL A 23 21.97 -1.24 -0.39
N PHE A 24 21.69 -1.55 -1.66
CA PHE A 24 22.73 -1.85 -2.63
C PHE A 24 23.11 -0.55 -3.32
N MET A 25 24.30 -0.03 -2.98
CA MET A 25 24.95 1.00 -3.78
C MET A 25 25.45 0.35 -5.07
N THR A 26 24.73 0.52 -6.17
CA THR A 26 25.30 0.33 -7.50
C THR A 26 25.74 1.71 -7.97
N GLN A 27 27.05 1.92 -7.97
CA GLN A 27 27.69 3.04 -8.64
C GLN A 27 27.67 2.73 -10.14
N ASP A 28 26.82 3.42 -10.90
CA ASP A 28 26.84 3.32 -12.36
C ASP A 28 27.37 4.62 -12.98
N ASN A 29 28.38 4.46 -13.81
CA ASN A 29 29.11 5.52 -14.50
C ASN A 29 28.62 5.55 -15.94
N GLY A 30 27.79 6.54 -16.26
CA GLY A 30 27.70 7.15 -17.59
C GLY A 30 26.80 6.46 -18.62
N GLY A 31 25.87 7.25 -19.16
CA GLY A 31 25.19 6.93 -20.42
C GLY A 31 23.87 7.67 -20.59
N LYS A 32 23.88 8.75 -21.37
CA LYS A 32 22.71 9.61 -21.65
C LYS A 32 21.66 8.90 -22.50
N THR A 33 20.41 8.92 -22.05
CA THR A 33 19.21 9.03 -22.91
C THR A 33 18.13 9.77 -22.13
N GLN A 34 17.83 11.00 -22.56
CA GLN A 34 16.70 11.79 -22.06
C GLN A 34 15.39 11.21 -22.63
N SER A 35 14.74 10.32 -21.88
CA SER A 35 13.29 10.20 -21.96
C SER A 35 12.71 11.14 -20.92
N LYS A 36 11.85 12.08 -21.34
CA LYS A 36 11.07 12.91 -20.40
C LYS A 36 10.16 11.97 -19.62
N ALA A 37 10.63 11.52 -18.46
CA ALA A 37 9.78 10.91 -17.45
C ALA A 37 8.67 11.90 -17.14
N HIS A 38 7.43 11.44 -17.24
CA HIS A 38 6.30 12.14 -16.66
C HIS A 38 6.60 12.25 -15.17
N GLU A 39 6.95 13.44 -14.68
CA GLU A 39 6.99 13.72 -13.26
C GLU A 39 5.55 13.64 -12.75
N SER A 40 5.09 12.42 -12.43
CA SER A 40 3.97 12.25 -11.52
C SER A 40 4.45 12.68 -10.14
N SER A 41 4.50 14.00 -9.91
CA SER A 41 4.79 14.58 -8.61
C SER A 41 3.53 14.46 -7.75
N VAL A 42 3.21 13.24 -7.31
CA VAL A 42 2.41 13.09 -6.10
C VAL A 42 3.32 13.45 -4.93
N THR A 43 3.55 14.74 -4.73
CA THR A 43 4.15 15.25 -3.50
C THR A 43 3.14 15.00 -2.39
N LYS A 44 3.36 13.99 -1.55
CA LYS A 44 2.60 13.85 -0.30
C LYS A 44 2.85 15.11 0.55
N PRO A 45 1.85 15.97 0.83
CA PRO A 45 2.05 17.26 1.48
C PRO A 45 2.61 17.20 2.92
N LEU A 46 2.52 16.07 3.62
CA LEU A 46 3.20 15.87 4.91
C LEU A 46 4.64 15.36 4.74
N GLN A 47 5.54 16.28 4.39
CA GLN A 47 7.01 16.08 4.37
C GLN A 47 7.75 16.99 5.36
N ASP A 48 7.04 17.54 6.35
CA ASP A 48 7.63 18.44 7.33
C ASP A 48 8.55 17.70 8.29
N GLY A 49 9.84 17.71 7.95
CA GLY A 49 10.94 17.47 8.87
C GLY A 49 11.27 16.00 9.15
N LYS A 50 12.57 15.70 9.24
CA LYS A 50 13.11 14.36 9.50
C LYS A 50 12.46 13.75 10.74
N VAL A 51 11.80 12.59 10.61
CA VAL A 51 11.53 11.74 11.77
C VAL A 51 12.89 11.42 12.41
N GLN A 52 13.06 11.90 13.63
CA GLN A 52 14.31 11.78 14.35
C GLN A 52 14.55 10.30 14.59
N LYS A 53 15.62 9.76 14.00
CA LYS A 53 15.94 8.33 14.02
C LYS A 53 16.05 7.88 15.48
N SER A 54 14.99 7.29 16.03
CA SER A 54 14.96 6.92 17.45
C SER A 54 15.51 5.52 17.65
N SER A 55 15.83 5.19 18.90
CA SER A 55 16.20 3.83 19.30
C SER A 55 15.05 2.87 18.96
N ARG A 56 15.38 1.71 18.39
CA ARG A 56 14.38 0.66 18.08
C ARG A 56 13.50 0.40 19.31
N TYR A 57 12.18 0.50 19.12
CA TYR A 57 11.20 0.14 20.12
C TYR A 57 11.45 -1.28 20.61
N SER A 58 11.55 -1.45 21.92
CA SER A 58 11.75 -2.75 22.53
C SER A 58 10.39 -3.44 22.68
N VAL A 59 10.21 -4.56 21.99
CA VAL A 59 8.99 -5.36 22.08
C VAL A 59 8.85 -5.90 23.51
N PRO A 60 7.74 -5.63 24.23
CA PRO A 60 7.58 -6.08 25.59
C PRO A 60 7.65 -7.61 25.71
N GLU A 61 8.20 -8.12 26.82
CA GLU A 61 8.37 -9.56 27.06
C GLU A 61 7.04 -10.33 26.99
N LYS A 62 5.94 -9.70 27.43
CA LYS A 62 4.58 -10.26 27.31
C LYS A 62 4.19 -10.55 25.85
N ASP A 63 4.65 -9.73 24.91
CA ASP A 63 4.36 -9.88 23.49
C ASP A 63 5.31 -10.92 22.87
N LEU A 64 6.59 -10.93 23.26
CA LEU A 64 7.55 -11.96 22.84
C LEU A 64 7.12 -13.38 23.23
N LYS A 65 6.38 -13.53 24.34
CA LYS A 65 5.83 -14.81 24.82
C LYS A 65 4.44 -15.13 24.26
N ASN A 66 3.81 -14.22 23.52
CA ASN A 66 2.46 -14.42 22.99
C ASN A 66 2.52 -15.25 21.69
N SER A 67 1.73 -16.32 21.61
CA SER A 67 1.67 -17.19 20.43
C SER A 67 1.13 -16.48 19.18
N ASN A 68 0.39 -15.38 19.35
CA ASN A 68 -0.16 -14.59 18.26
C ASN A 68 0.80 -13.48 17.77
N TYR A 69 1.92 -13.26 18.46
CA TYR A 69 2.94 -12.33 18.00
C TYR A 69 3.80 -12.97 16.91
N VAL A 70 3.87 -12.28 15.76
CA VAL A 70 4.59 -12.74 14.57
C VAL A 70 5.81 -11.84 14.34
N SER A 71 6.97 -12.29 14.79
CA SER A 71 8.24 -11.55 14.69
C SER A 71 8.74 -11.37 13.25
N SER A 72 8.26 -12.17 12.30
CA SER A 72 8.59 -12.03 10.87
C SER A 72 8.00 -10.78 10.23
N GLY A 73 7.03 -10.12 10.89
CA GLY A 73 6.37 -8.93 10.36
C GLY A 73 5.21 -9.21 9.40
N ALA A 74 4.83 -10.47 9.18
CA ALA A 74 3.75 -10.85 8.27
C ALA A 74 2.65 -11.66 8.97
N ALA A 75 1.72 -10.98 9.64
CA ALA A 75 0.51 -11.62 10.17
C ALA A 75 -0.31 -12.25 9.03
N SER A 76 -0.70 -13.51 9.22
CA SER A 76 -1.32 -14.36 8.20
C SER A 76 -2.66 -14.95 8.62
N LYS A 77 -2.90 -15.06 9.93
CA LYS A 77 -4.15 -15.54 10.52
C LYS A 77 -4.82 -14.43 11.33
N VAL A 78 -6.14 -14.46 11.37
CA VAL A 78 -6.91 -13.52 12.20
C VAL A 78 -6.48 -13.65 13.67
N GLY A 79 -6.25 -12.51 14.32
CA GLY A 79 -5.72 -12.40 15.68
C GLY A 79 -4.20 -12.38 15.79
N GLU A 80 -3.46 -12.76 14.73
CA GLU A 80 -2.00 -12.58 14.69
C GLU A 80 -1.66 -11.09 14.57
N TYR A 81 -0.57 -10.68 15.21
CA TYR A 81 -0.11 -9.30 15.18
C TYR A 81 1.41 -9.18 15.08
N THR A 82 1.86 -8.03 14.61
CA THR A 82 3.27 -7.66 14.50
C THR A 82 3.51 -6.37 15.27
N ILE A 83 4.75 -6.12 15.67
CA ILE A 83 5.16 -4.86 16.31
C ILE A 83 6.39 -4.37 15.54
N ASN A 84 6.29 -3.19 14.95
CA ASN A 84 7.40 -2.64 14.18
C ASN A 84 8.45 -1.94 15.07
N GLN A 85 9.54 -1.50 14.46
CA GLN A 85 10.64 -0.83 15.17
C GLN A 85 10.27 0.52 15.77
N GLN A 86 9.14 1.11 15.37
CA GLN A 86 8.60 2.35 15.93
C GLN A 86 7.60 2.09 17.07
N GLY A 87 7.19 0.84 17.30
CA GLY A 87 6.23 0.47 18.35
C GLY A 87 4.77 0.52 17.91
N ASN A 88 4.47 0.46 16.62
CA ASN A 88 3.10 0.19 16.16
C ASN A 88 2.82 -1.31 16.24
N LYS A 89 1.83 -1.70 17.06
CA LYS A 89 1.24 -3.03 17.01
C LYS A 89 0.18 -3.07 15.90
N ALA A 90 0.35 -3.91 14.89
CA ALA A 90 -0.62 -4.13 13.82
C ALA A 90 -1.20 -5.55 13.89
N GLU A 91 -2.48 -5.67 14.21
CA GLU A 91 -3.21 -6.93 14.38
C GLU A 91 -4.13 -7.20 13.18
N LEU A 92 -4.07 -8.40 12.62
CA LEU A 92 -4.98 -8.84 11.56
C LEU A 92 -6.35 -9.14 12.17
N ALA A 93 -7.24 -8.15 12.14
CA ALA A 93 -8.55 -8.23 12.76
C ALA A 93 -9.54 -9.05 11.92
N GLU A 94 -9.51 -8.89 10.60
CA GLU A 94 -10.34 -9.64 9.66
C GLU A 94 -9.61 -9.85 8.33
N GLN A 95 -9.92 -10.95 7.63
CA GLN A 95 -9.46 -11.20 6.27
C GLN A 95 -10.59 -11.80 5.46
N SER A 96 -10.92 -11.18 4.33
CA SER A 96 -11.94 -11.64 3.41
C SER A 96 -11.32 -11.88 2.04
N LYS A 97 -11.65 -13.02 1.42
CA LYS A 97 -11.47 -13.18 -0.02
C LYS A 97 -12.66 -12.52 -0.69
N VAL A 98 -12.37 -11.64 -1.63
CA VAL A 98 -13.39 -10.94 -2.40
C VAL A 98 -13.12 -11.16 -3.87
N THR A 99 -14.16 -11.05 -4.67
CA THR A 99 -14.05 -11.08 -6.13
C THR A 99 -14.83 -9.89 -6.66
N GLY A 100 -14.10 -8.85 -7.04
CA GLY A 100 -14.61 -7.69 -7.77
C GLY A 100 -13.71 -7.46 -8.97
N GLN A 101 -14.30 -7.15 -10.13
CA GLN A 101 -13.54 -6.82 -11.32
C GLN A 101 -14.12 -5.54 -11.93
N LEU A 102 -13.24 -4.72 -12.48
CA LEU A 102 -13.60 -3.54 -13.23
C LEU A 102 -12.71 -3.46 -14.48
N ASP A 103 -13.34 -3.36 -15.65
CA ASP A 103 -12.64 -3.04 -16.88
C ASP A 103 -12.74 -1.53 -17.14
N ASN A 104 -11.62 -0.90 -17.45
CA ASN A 104 -11.52 0.52 -17.78
C ASN A 104 -10.74 0.64 -19.10
N GLY A 105 -11.44 0.51 -20.22
CA GLY A 105 -10.83 0.49 -21.55
C GLY A 105 -9.88 -0.71 -21.71
N GLN A 106 -8.59 -0.44 -21.94
CA GLN A 106 -7.56 -1.47 -22.15
C GLN A 106 -6.89 -1.94 -20.86
N VAL A 107 -7.45 -1.60 -19.70
CA VAL A 107 -6.90 -1.98 -18.39
C VAL A 107 -7.99 -2.64 -17.56
N SER A 108 -7.66 -3.77 -16.94
CA SER A 108 -8.59 -4.49 -16.06
C SER A 108 -8.04 -4.54 -14.65
N TYR A 109 -8.91 -4.35 -13.67
CA TYR A 109 -8.61 -4.42 -12.25
C TYR A 109 -9.39 -5.58 -11.63
N LYS A 110 -8.75 -6.38 -10.79
CA LYS A 110 -9.42 -7.45 -10.05
C LYS A 110 -9.00 -7.44 -8.59
N ILE A 111 -9.97 -7.32 -7.68
CA ILE A 111 -9.72 -7.42 -6.25
C ILE A 111 -9.67 -8.89 -5.84
N ASP A 112 -8.64 -9.24 -5.07
CA ASP A 112 -8.41 -10.62 -4.60
C ASP A 112 -8.74 -10.81 -3.12
N SER A 113 -8.42 -9.80 -2.29
CA SER A 113 -8.67 -9.87 -0.85
C SER A 113 -8.67 -8.50 -0.18
N VAL A 114 -9.35 -8.44 0.95
CA VAL A 114 -9.30 -7.31 1.87
C VAL A 114 -8.85 -7.81 3.24
N ARG A 115 -7.87 -7.14 3.84
CA ARG A 115 -7.46 -7.34 5.23
C ARG A 115 -7.79 -6.10 6.04
N LYS A 116 -8.47 -6.29 7.18
CA LYS A 116 -8.66 -5.23 8.18
C LYS A 116 -7.58 -5.35 9.23
N MET A 117 -6.80 -4.29 9.41
CA MET A 117 -5.74 -4.21 10.42
C MET A 117 -6.15 -3.24 11.52
N ALA A 118 -6.10 -3.71 12.77
CA ALA A 118 -6.21 -2.86 13.94
C ALA A 118 -4.80 -2.41 14.35
N ASN A 119 -4.54 -1.10 14.34
CA ASN A 119 -3.24 -0.53 14.66
C ASN A 119 -3.30 0.16 16.02
N SER A 120 -2.31 -0.14 16.87
CA SER A 120 -2.16 0.42 18.21
C SER A 120 -0.73 0.96 18.37
N PRO A 121 -0.50 2.23 18.03
CA PRO A 121 0.81 2.87 18.20
C PRO A 121 1.13 3.06 19.68
N ALA A 122 2.31 2.60 20.12
CA ALA A 122 2.79 2.78 21.49
C ALA A 122 3.67 4.04 21.67
N THR A 123 4.03 4.71 20.59
CA THR A 123 4.93 5.88 20.59
C THR A 123 4.42 6.99 19.68
N ASP A 124 4.83 8.23 19.95
CA ASP A 124 4.53 9.38 19.08
C ASP A 124 5.19 9.22 17.70
N GLU A 125 6.35 8.56 17.62
CA GLU A 125 7.02 8.26 16.35
C GLU A 125 6.16 7.33 15.48
N ALA A 126 5.54 6.30 16.07
CA ALA A 126 4.62 5.41 15.35
C ALA A 126 3.41 6.18 14.81
N ILE A 127 2.89 7.14 15.58
CA ILE A 127 1.81 8.04 15.13
C ILE A 127 2.29 8.89 13.96
N GLN A 128 3.43 9.57 14.08
CA GLN A 128 3.98 10.43 13.02
C GLN A 128 4.26 9.66 11.73
N MET A 129 4.81 8.45 11.82
CA MET A 129 5.03 7.58 10.66
C MET A 129 3.72 7.20 9.96
N ALA A 130 2.66 6.90 10.72
CA ALA A 130 1.34 6.64 10.16
C ALA A 130 0.75 7.90 9.50
N GLN A 131 0.87 9.06 10.14
CA GLN A 131 0.43 10.35 9.60
C GLN A 131 1.11 10.66 8.26
N MET A 132 2.42 10.45 8.14
CA MET A 132 3.15 10.64 6.88
C MET A 132 2.76 9.61 5.82
N ALA A 133 2.64 8.33 6.19
CA ALA A 133 2.29 7.26 5.24
C ALA A 133 0.94 7.53 4.57
N PHE A 134 -0.06 7.88 5.38
CA PHE A 134 -1.41 8.21 4.93
C PHE A 134 -1.60 9.69 4.62
N ASN A 135 -0.57 10.53 4.69
CA ASN A 135 -0.68 11.96 4.41
C ASN A 135 -1.86 12.65 5.15
N THR A 136 -2.00 12.41 6.45
CA THR A 136 -3.06 13.03 7.27
C THR A 136 -2.60 13.27 8.71
N ARG A 137 -3.13 14.31 9.37
CA ARG A 137 -2.89 14.60 10.80
C ARG A 137 -3.92 13.98 11.73
N ASN A 138 -4.95 13.33 11.17
CA ASN A 138 -6.09 12.85 11.94
C ASN A 138 -5.82 11.55 12.72
N ILE A 139 -4.62 10.98 12.57
CA ILE A 139 -4.18 9.82 13.37
C ILE A 139 -3.57 10.35 14.66
N THR A 140 -4.28 10.20 15.78
CA THR A 140 -3.84 10.66 17.11
C THR A 140 -3.72 9.53 18.13
N GLY A 141 -3.98 8.29 17.73
CA GLY A 141 -4.02 7.11 18.59
C GLY A 141 -4.30 5.87 17.76
N ASN A 142 -5.07 4.92 18.32
CA ASN A 142 -5.46 3.71 17.60
C ASN A 142 -6.21 4.03 16.30
N TYR A 143 -5.91 3.29 15.25
CA TYR A 143 -6.51 3.49 13.93
C TYR A 143 -6.72 2.15 13.21
N THR A 144 -7.72 2.11 12.33
CA THR A 144 -8.01 0.94 11.50
C THR A 144 -7.57 1.22 10.07
N THR A 145 -6.96 0.23 9.43
CA THR A 145 -6.65 0.30 8.00
C THR A 145 -7.24 -0.89 7.25
N LEU A 146 -7.61 -0.68 5.99
CA LEU A 146 -7.83 -1.76 5.04
C LEU A 146 -6.59 -1.92 4.17
N ILE A 147 -6.17 -3.16 3.93
CA ILE A 147 -5.23 -3.51 2.86
C ILE A 147 -6.02 -4.24 1.80
N VAL A 148 -6.26 -3.58 0.67
CA VAL A 148 -6.95 -4.17 -0.47
C VAL A 148 -5.90 -4.65 -1.46
N ARG A 149 -5.83 -5.97 -1.68
CA ARG A 149 -4.97 -6.57 -2.69
C ARG A 149 -5.75 -6.76 -3.97
N TYR A 150 -5.12 -6.39 -5.08
CA TYR A 150 -5.72 -6.47 -6.39
C TYR A 150 -4.67 -6.67 -7.47
N THR A 151 -5.10 -7.07 -8.65
CA THR A 151 -4.26 -7.13 -9.85
C THR A 151 -4.62 -6.03 -10.83
N VAL A 152 -3.61 -5.52 -11.54
CA VAL A 152 -3.76 -4.68 -12.73
C VAL A 152 -3.32 -5.49 -13.94
N THR A 153 -4.21 -5.69 -14.90
CA THR A 153 -3.92 -6.36 -16.17
C THR A 153 -3.88 -5.33 -17.29
N ASN A 154 -2.76 -5.27 -18.00
CA ASN A 154 -2.58 -4.41 -19.17
C ASN A 154 -2.97 -5.17 -20.45
N ASN A 155 -4.09 -4.80 -21.05
CA ASN A 155 -4.56 -5.33 -22.33
C ASN A 155 -4.18 -4.43 -23.52
N ALA A 156 -3.42 -3.35 -23.29
CA ALA A 156 -2.92 -2.47 -24.33
C ALA A 156 -1.67 -3.04 -25.03
N ALA A 157 -1.32 -2.45 -26.17
CA ALA A 157 -0.17 -2.86 -26.97
C ALA A 157 1.19 -2.34 -26.46
N ALA A 158 1.21 -1.48 -25.44
CA ALA A 158 2.42 -0.91 -24.85
C ALA A 158 2.31 -0.83 -23.32
N THR A 159 3.45 -0.64 -22.65
CA THR A 159 3.54 -0.54 -21.19
C THR A 159 2.68 0.61 -20.68
N ILE A 160 1.84 0.32 -19.69
CA ILE A 160 1.04 1.33 -19.01
C ILE A 160 1.67 1.69 -17.66
N ILE A 161 1.50 2.93 -17.25
CA ILE A 161 1.82 3.42 -15.91
C ILE A 161 0.52 3.89 -15.26
N THR A 162 0.37 3.63 -13.96
CA THR A 162 -0.78 4.07 -13.17
C THR A 162 -0.33 4.37 -11.75
N ASP A 163 -1.01 5.32 -11.10
CA ASP A 163 -0.84 5.61 -9.67
C ASP A 163 -1.63 4.63 -8.78
N GLY A 164 -2.40 3.70 -9.37
CA GLY A 164 -3.21 2.73 -8.64
C GLY A 164 -4.61 3.24 -8.33
N VAL A 165 -4.98 3.27 -7.05
CA VAL A 165 -6.28 3.80 -6.61
C VAL A 165 -6.19 5.32 -6.41
N ASN A 166 -7.08 6.06 -7.06
CA ASN A 166 -7.18 7.53 -6.95
C ASN A 166 -7.88 7.95 -5.65
N SER A 167 -9.02 7.31 -5.37
CA SER A 167 -9.85 7.58 -4.19
C SER A 167 -10.61 6.34 -3.74
N ALA A 168 -11.00 6.36 -2.47
CA ALA A 168 -11.88 5.36 -1.88
C ALA A 168 -12.98 6.04 -1.04
N GLU A 169 -14.22 5.66 -1.29
CA GLU A 169 -15.40 6.16 -0.55
C GLU A 169 -15.93 5.08 0.39
N PHE A 170 -16.21 5.47 1.63
CA PHE A 170 -16.76 4.61 2.67
C PHE A 170 -18.28 4.80 2.80
N SER A 171 -18.94 3.85 3.44
CA SER A 171 -20.41 3.86 3.60
C SER A 171 -21.00 5.07 4.34
N ASP A 172 -20.19 5.81 5.10
CA ASP A 172 -20.62 7.04 5.76
C ASP A 172 -20.42 8.30 4.90
N GLY A 173 -20.04 8.13 3.63
CA GLY A 173 -19.76 9.21 2.67
C GLY A 173 -18.37 9.82 2.82
N SER A 174 -17.55 9.36 3.77
CA SER A 174 -16.16 9.80 3.88
C SER A 174 -15.36 9.32 2.68
N VAL A 175 -14.54 10.20 2.12
CA VAL A 175 -13.64 9.90 1.01
C VAL A 175 -12.19 10.08 1.44
N VAL A 176 -11.36 9.08 1.15
CA VAL A 176 -9.89 9.19 1.19
C VAL A 176 -9.35 9.23 -0.22
N SER A 177 -8.26 9.95 -0.43
CA SER A 177 -7.64 10.06 -1.75
C SER A 177 -6.15 10.34 -1.62
N VAL A 178 -5.42 10.18 -2.71
CA VAL A 178 -4.00 10.49 -2.74
C VAL A 178 -3.72 11.93 -2.30
N GLN A 179 -4.49 12.90 -2.82
CA GLN A 179 -4.31 14.32 -2.50
C GLN A 179 -4.91 14.71 -1.14
N GLY A 180 -6.07 14.15 -0.79
CA GLY A 180 -6.77 14.42 0.47
C GLY A 180 -6.21 13.67 1.68
N GLY A 181 -5.34 12.69 1.44
CA GLY A 181 -4.83 11.78 2.46
C GLY A 181 -5.77 10.61 2.76
N GLY A 182 -5.31 9.71 3.61
CA GLY A 182 -5.97 8.47 4.01
C GLY A 182 -5.74 7.29 3.07
N LEU A 183 -4.87 7.42 2.06
CA LEU A 183 -4.60 6.35 1.09
C LEU A 183 -3.10 6.26 0.76
N ASP A 184 -2.58 5.04 0.66
CA ASP A 184 -1.20 4.75 0.23
C ASP A 184 -1.17 3.59 -0.77
N ASN A 185 -0.81 3.87 -2.02
CA ASN A 185 -0.67 2.86 -3.08
C ASN A 185 0.72 2.21 -3.05
N ASP A 186 0.81 1.00 -3.59
CA ASP A 186 2.07 0.37 -3.93
C ASP A 186 2.88 1.21 -4.93
N HIS A 187 3.98 1.78 -4.46
CA HIS A 187 4.88 2.62 -5.26
C HIS A 187 5.49 1.90 -6.47
N THR A 188 5.48 0.56 -6.53
CA THR A 188 6.06 -0.15 -7.66
C THR A 188 5.23 -0.01 -8.93
N LEU A 189 3.97 0.43 -8.84
CA LEU A 189 3.09 0.64 -10.01
C LEU A 189 3.65 1.66 -11.00
N VAL A 190 4.47 2.62 -10.52
CA VAL A 190 5.12 3.62 -11.38
C VAL A 190 6.18 3.02 -12.32
N SER A 191 6.68 1.81 -12.02
CA SER A 191 7.56 1.06 -12.93
C SER A 191 6.82 0.48 -14.14
N GLY A 192 5.49 0.58 -14.16
CA GLY A 192 4.64 0.15 -15.24
C GLY A 192 4.20 -1.31 -15.19
N VAL A 193 3.30 -1.65 -16.12
CA VAL A 193 2.79 -2.99 -16.40
C VAL A 193 2.95 -3.23 -17.90
N GLU A 194 3.78 -4.20 -18.27
CA GLU A 194 4.09 -4.55 -19.67
C GLU A 194 2.86 -5.08 -20.43
N PRO A 195 2.84 -5.01 -21.78
CA PRO A 195 1.73 -5.51 -22.60
C PRO A 195 1.35 -6.95 -22.30
N GLY A 196 0.06 -7.21 -22.12
CA GLY A 196 -0.49 -8.53 -21.82
C GLY A 196 -0.12 -9.08 -20.44
N GLN A 197 0.59 -8.31 -19.61
CA GLN A 197 0.99 -8.74 -18.27
C GLN A 197 -0.03 -8.35 -17.22
N THR A 198 -0.02 -9.12 -16.13
CA THR A 198 -0.77 -8.85 -14.92
C THR A 198 0.20 -8.60 -13.78
N LYS A 199 -0.01 -7.52 -13.04
CA LYS A 199 0.78 -7.15 -11.87
C LYS A 199 -0.07 -7.24 -10.62
N GLU A 200 0.37 -8.04 -9.65
CA GLU A 200 -0.19 -8.04 -8.30
C GLU A 200 0.26 -6.78 -7.56
N THR A 201 -0.66 -6.17 -6.83
CA THR A 201 -0.41 -4.92 -6.12
C THR A 201 -1.38 -4.75 -4.94
N PHE A 202 -1.34 -3.61 -4.26
CA PHE A 202 -2.25 -3.30 -3.17
C PHE A 202 -2.44 -1.80 -3.00
N VAL A 203 -3.47 -1.46 -2.23
CA VAL A 203 -3.65 -0.14 -1.62
C VAL A 203 -3.91 -0.29 -0.12
N ALA A 204 -3.35 0.60 0.68
CA ALA A 204 -3.69 0.77 2.08
C ALA A 204 -4.62 1.96 2.26
N LEU A 205 -5.71 1.78 3.00
CA LEU A 205 -6.74 2.79 3.23
C LEU A 205 -6.90 3.02 4.73
N LEU A 206 -6.89 4.28 5.16
CA LEU A 206 -7.26 4.68 6.51
C LEU A 206 -8.78 4.67 6.62
N VAL A 207 -9.31 3.88 7.55
CA VAL A 207 -10.76 3.79 7.78
C VAL A 207 -11.20 4.97 8.66
N PRO A 208 -12.31 5.65 8.34
CA PRO A 208 -12.90 6.65 9.21
C PRO A 208 -13.16 6.10 10.61
N GLN A 209 -12.93 6.91 11.65
CA GLN A 209 -13.06 6.45 13.03
C GLN A 209 -14.49 5.99 13.37
N SER A 210 -15.50 6.64 12.76
CA SER A 210 -16.92 6.26 12.77
C SER A 210 -17.18 4.81 12.32
N LEU A 211 -16.33 4.26 11.46
CA LEU A 211 -16.47 2.95 10.83
C LEU A 211 -15.40 1.93 11.29
N ALA A 212 -14.51 2.31 12.20
CA ALA A 212 -13.31 1.53 12.56
C ALA A 212 -13.60 0.06 12.92
N VAL A 213 -14.77 -0.21 13.50
CA VAL A 213 -15.23 -1.58 13.85
C VAL A 213 -16.23 -2.17 12.86
N SER A 214 -17.02 -1.34 12.18
CA SER A 214 -18.20 -1.73 11.39
C SER A 214 -17.98 -1.71 9.89
N VAL A 215 -16.81 -1.27 9.39
CA VAL A 215 -16.51 -1.23 7.96
C VAL A 215 -16.63 -2.62 7.32
N LYS A 216 -17.45 -2.71 6.27
CA LYS A 216 -17.74 -3.93 5.50
C LYS A 216 -17.79 -3.70 3.98
N ASN A 217 -17.63 -2.45 3.56
CA ASN A 217 -17.52 -2.11 2.17
C ASN A 217 -16.59 -0.90 1.97
N VAL A 218 -16.13 -0.74 0.74
CA VAL A 218 -15.45 0.46 0.25
C VAL A 218 -15.62 0.53 -1.27
N ALA A 219 -15.92 1.70 -1.81
CA ALA A 219 -15.98 1.93 -3.24
C ALA A 219 -14.62 2.49 -3.72
N LEU A 220 -13.97 1.81 -4.66
CA LEU A 220 -12.63 2.20 -5.16
C LEU A 220 -12.73 2.81 -6.54
N GLN A 221 -12.13 3.99 -6.73
CA GLN A 221 -11.90 4.57 -8.03
C GLN A 221 -10.42 4.44 -8.39
N PHE A 222 -10.11 3.82 -9.53
CA PHE A 222 -8.76 3.71 -10.03
C PHE A 222 -8.35 4.97 -10.80
N ALA A 223 -7.07 5.33 -10.69
CA ALA A 223 -6.48 6.49 -11.33
C ALA A 223 -6.41 6.33 -12.85
N PRO A 224 -6.26 7.45 -13.60
CA PRO A 224 -5.92 7.40 -15.01
C PRO A 224 -4.69 6.53 -15.26
N THR A 225 -4.63 5.94 -16.45
CA THR A 225 -3.43 5.24 -16.92
C THR A 225 -2.78 6.00 -18.05
N TYR A 226 -1.47 5.86 -18.17
CA TYR A 226 -0.64 6.57 -19.14
C TYR A 226 0.19 5.59 -19.94
N GLN A 227 0.36 5.89 -21.22
CA GLN A 227 1.23 5.19 -22.16
C GLN A 227 2.09 6.25 -22.85
N ASP A 228 3.42 6.09 -22.78
CA ASP A 228 4.37 7.03 -23.40
C ASP A 228 4.13 8.51 -23.03
N GLY A 229 3.66 8.76 -21.80
CA GLY A 229 3.33 10.09 -21.28
C GLY A 229 2.00 10.66 -21.77
N GLN A 230 1.25 9.92 -22.60
CA GLN A 230 -0.12 10.26 -22.98
C GLN A 230 -1.12 9.48 -22.15
N GLN A 231 -2.21 10.13 -21.76
CA GLN A 231 -3.28 9.47 -21.04
C GLN A 231 -3.97 8.45 -21.95
N LEU A 232 -4.01 7.20 -21.50
CA LEU A 232 -4.67 6.09 -22.19
C LEU A 232 -6.11 5.91 -21.72
N THR A 233 -6.35 6.03 -20.41
CA THR A 233 -7.68 5.92 -19.80
C THR A 233 -7.94 7.07 -18.83
N GLY A 234 -9.21 7.45 -18.68
CA GLY A 234 -9.67 8.26 -17.54
C GLY A 234 -9.53 7.52 -16.21
N SER A 235 -9.79 8.23 -15.11
CA SER A 235 -10.16 7.57 -13.86
C SER A 235 -11.33 6.64 -14.13
N SER A 236 -11.36 5.51 -13.44
CA SER A 236 -12.43 4.53 -13.62
C SER A 236 -13.74 5.01 -13.01
N GLU A 237 -14.83 4.31 -13.33
CA GLU A 237 -16.01 4.27 -12.45
C GLU A 237 -15.64 3.66 -11.09
N SER A 238 -16.47 3.87 -10.08
CA SER A 238 -16.26 3.26 -8.76
C SER A 238 -16.56 1.76 -8.77
N LEU A 239 -15.68 0.96 -8.19
CA LEU A 239 -15.87 -0.46 -7.92
C LEU A 239 -16.23 -0.67 -6.44
N ASP A 240 -17.46 -1.10 -6.18
CA ASP A 240 -17.89 -1.48 -4.83
C ASP A 240 -17.27 -2.81 -4.39
N VAL A 241 -16.46 -2.76 -3.33
CA VAL A 241 -15.83 -3.93 -2.71
C VAL A 241 -16.52 -4.22 -1.38
N LYS A 242 -17.22 -5.36 -1.28
CA LYS A 242 -17.88 -5.83 -0.05
C LYS A 242 -17.09 -6.98 0.57
N PHE A 243 -16.90 -6.96 1.89
CA PHE A 243 -16.05 -7.91 2.61
C PHE A 243 -16.50 -8.23 4.04
#